data_AF-A0A060BT77-F1
#
_entry.id   AF-A0A060BT77-F1
#
_cell.length_a   1.000
_cell.length_b   1.000
_cell.length_c   1.000
_cell.angle_alpha   90.00
_cell.angle_beta   90.00
_cell.angle_gamma   90.00
#
_symmetry.space_group_name_H-M   'P 1'
#
loop_
_entity.id
_entity.type
_entity.pdbx_description
1 polymer ?
#
loop_
_entity_poly.entity_id
_entity_poly.type
_entity_poly.pdbx_seq_one_letter_code
_entity_poly.pdbx_strand_id
1 'polypeptide(L)'
;MAELGRAAAEGLLSGGVLPVMKHVPGHGRAFSDSHLALPVVETPLAALRRHDFAPFRALAGLPMAMTAHVVYTAIDPAAPATTSRKVVADIIRGEIGFDGLLMSDDVSMKALSGDFGERTAAIFAAGCDVVLHCNGVMDEMAAVA
;
A
#
# COMPACT_ATOMS: atom_id res chain seq x y z
N MET A 1 8.19 -17.14 -2.48
CA MET A 1 7.08 -16.23 -2.10
C MET A 1 6.16 -15.91 -3.27
N ALA A 2 6.67 -15.41 -4.41
CA ALA A 2 5.83 -15.08 -5.57
C ALA A 2 4.96 -16.26 -6.07
N GLU A 3 5.52 -17.48 -6.11
CA GLU A 3 4.79 -18.69 -6.52
C GLU A 3 3.59 -19.00 -5.60
N LEU A 4 3.79 -18.93 -4.28
CA LEU A 4 2.70 -19.14 -3.31
C LEU A 4 1.64 -18.04 -3.41
N GLY A 5 2.06 -16.79 -3.58
CA GLY A 5 1.15 -15.66 -3.79
C GLY A 5 0.32 -15.83 -5.07
N ARG A 6 0.93 -16.32 -6.14
CA ARG A 6 0.24 -16.62 -7.41
C ARG A 6 -0.77 -17.75 -7.25
N ALA A 7 -0.36 -18.86 -6.65
CA ALA A 7 -1.25 -20.00 -6.43
C ALA A 7 -2.47 -19.61 -5.57
N ALA A 8 -2.26 -18.80 -4.52
CA ALA A 8 -3.37 -18.27 -3.71
C ALA A 8 -4.30 -17.36 -4.54
N ALA A 9 -3.74 -16.48 -5.37
CA ALA A 9 -4.52 -15.60 -6.23
C ALA A 9 -5.33 -16.37 -7.29
N GLU A 10 -4.72 -17.36 -7.94
CA GLU A 10 -5.39 -18.24 -8.91
C GLU A 10 -6.52 -19.04 -8.26
N GLY A 11 -6.30 -19.54 -7.03
CA GLY A 11 -7.35 -20.18 -6.24
C GLY A 11 -8.54 -19.27 -5.99
N LEU A 12 -8.31 -18.03 -5.54
CA LEU A 12 -9.37 -17.04 -5.32
C LEU A 12 -10.13 -16.73 -6.62
N LEU A 13 -9.40 -16.49 -7.71
CA LEU A 13 -9.99 -16.20 -9.02
C LEU A 13 -10.84 -17.36 -9.53
N SER A 14 -10.38 -18.61 -9.37
CA SER A 14 -11.16 -19.79 -9.75
C SER A 14 -12.47 -19.93 -8.97
N GLY A 15 -12.52 -19.40 -7.74
CA GLY A 15 -13.70 -19.33 -6.90
C GLY A 15 -14.58 -18.09 -7.14
N GLY A 16 -14.24 -17.24 -8.11
CA GLY A 16 -14.97 -15.99 -8.38
C GLY A 16 -14.69 -14.86 -7.38
N VAL A 17 -13.58 -14.93 -6.63
CA VAL A 17 -13.16 -13.92 -5.66
C VAL A 17 -11.93 -13.16 -6.19
N LEU A 18 -11.98 -11.83 -6.17
CA LEU A 18 -10.84 -11.03 -6.61
C LEU A 18 -9.75 -10.99 -5.51
N PRO A 19 -8.50 -11.37 -5.83
CA PRO A 19 -7.39 -11.29 -4.88
C PRO A 19 -6.89 -9.85 -4.74
N VAL A 20 -6.44 -9.49 -3.53
CA VAL A 20 -5.77 -8.22 -3.23
C VAL A 20 -4.32 -8.48 -2.86
N MET A 21 -3.41 -8.00 -3.69
CA MET A 21 -1.98 -8.04 -3.40
C MET A 21 -1.62 -6.99 -2.33
N LYS A 22 -1.05 -7.42 -1.19
CA LYS A 22 -0.78 -6.48 -0.09
C LYS A 22 0.43 -6.82 0.78
N HIS A 23 1.05 -5.86 1.46
CA HIS A 23 0.88 -4.40 1.28
C HIS A 23 1.98 -3.88 0.36
N VAL A 24 1.64 -3.25 -0.76
CA VAL A 24 2.61 -2.73 -1.75
C VAL A 24 3.27 -1.43 -1.27
N PRO A 25 4.57 -1.19 -1.55
CA PRO A 25 5.51 -2.06 -2.27
C PRO A 25 6.29 -3.03 -1.35
N GLY A 26 5.88 -3.21 -0.09
CA GLY A 26 6.41 -4.28 0.78
C GLY A 26 6.51 -3.93 2.25
N HIS A 27 5.68 -4.55 3.09
CA HIS A 27 5.68 -4.34 4.55
C HIS A 27 6.69 -5.22 5.31
N GLY A 28 7.36 -6.18 4.65
CA GLY A 28 8.14 -7.23 5.33
C GLY A 28 9.33 -6.75 6.17
N ARG A 29 9.85 -5.54 5.91
CA ARG A 29 10.93 -4.91 6.69
C ARG A 29 10.46 -3.83 7.65
N ALA A 30 9.18 -3.48 7.60
CA ALA A 30 8.60 -2.49 8.50
C ALA A 30 8.41 -3.14 9.87
N PHE A 31 9.49 -3.15 10.65
CA PHE A 31 9.44 -3.43 12.07
C PHE A 31 8.94 -2.16 12.75
N SER A 32 7.74 -2.22 13.33
CA SER A 32 7.23 -1.13 14.18
C SER A 32 7.65 -1.43 15.61
N ASP A 33 8.57 -0.64 16.16
CA ASP A 33 8.70 -0.54 17.61
C ASP A 33 7.63 0.44 18.09
N SER A 34 6.76 -0.03 18.97
CA SER A 34 5.69 0.70 19.67
C SER A 34 4.45 1.10 18.84
N HIS A 35 3.29 0.96 19.50
CA HIS A 35 1.92 1.01 18.98
C HIS A 35 1.43 2.38 18.45
N LEU A 36 2.31 3.32 18.11
CA LEU A 36 1.93 4.71 17.78
C LEU A 36 2.78 5.40 16.71
N ALA A 37 3.86 4.78 16.20
CA ALA A 37 4.74 5.41 15.21
C ALA A 37 4.63 4.75 13.83
N LEU A 38 4.69 5.57 12.78
CA LEU A 38 4.81 5.11 11.39
C LEU A 38 6.02 4.18 11.26
N PRO A 39 5.85 2.95 10.73
CA PRO A 39 6.99 2.11 10.39
C PRO A 39 7.88 2.78 9.34
N VAL A 40 9.19 2.77 9.58
CA VAL A 40 10.19 3.36 8.69
C VAL A 40 11.13 2.26 8.19
N VAL A 41 11.34 2.23 6.88
CA VAL A 41 12.28 1.33 6.21
C VAL A 41 13.43 2.16 5.63
N GLU A 42 14.60 2.01 6.22
CA GLU A 42 15.84 2.70 5.83
C GLU A 42 16.68 1.92 4.80
N THR A 43 16.13 0.81 4.32
CA THR A 43 16.82 -0.09 3.39
C THR A 43 17.14 0.64 2.08
N PRO A 44 18.37 0.55 1.55
CA PRO A 44 18.72 1.17 0.28
C PRO A 44 17.84 0.69 -0.88
N LEU A 45 17.52 1.59 -1.80
CA LEU A 45 16.61 1.31 -2.92
C LEU A 45 17.04 0.10 -3.78
N ALA A 46 18.34 -0.10 -3.98
CA ALA A 46 18.86 -1.26 -4.72
C ALA A 46 18.56 -2.60 -4.03
N ALA A 47 18.48 -2.64 -2.69
CA ALA A 47 18.08 -3.83 -1.95
C ALA A 47 16.56 -4.04 -2.00
N LEU A 48 15.78 -2.97 -1.88
CA LEU A 48 14.32 -3.02 -2.03
C LEU A 48 13.92 -3.56 -3.41
N ARG A 49 14.52 -3.05 -4.48
CA ARG A 49 14.29 -3.52 -5.87
C ARG A 49 14.59 -4.99 -6.07
N ARG A 50 15.66 -5.48 -5.42
CA ARG A 50 16.13 -6.85 -5.59
C ARG A 50 15.25 -7.86 -4.85
N HIS A 51 14.72 -7.49 -3.69
CA HIS A 51 14.07 -8.43 -2.78
C HIS A 51 12.62 -8.11 -2.51
N ASP A 52 12.34 -6.88 -2.07
CA ASP A 52 11.05 -6.46 -1.54
C ASP A 52 10.04 -6.22 -2.66
N PHE A 53 10.46 -5.58 -3.76
CA PHE A 53 9.58 -5.27 -4.90
C PHE A 53 9.40 -6.47 -5.84
N ALA A 54 10.35 -7.42 -5.82
CA ALA A 54 10.37 -8.58 -6.69
C ALA A 54 9.06 -9.42 -6.67
N PRO A 55 8.48 -9.79 -5.51
CA PRO A 55 7.22 -10.52 -5.49
C PRO A 55 6.06 -9.70 -6.06
N PHE A 56 6.00 -8.39 -5.81
CA PHE A 56 4.95 -7.53 -6.34
C PHE A 56 5.04 -7.36 -7.85
N ARG A 57 6.26 -7.20 -8.40
CA ARG A 57 6.48 -7.17 -9.85
C ARG A 57 6.05 -8.48 -10.51
N ALA A 58 6.31 -9.62 -9.87
CA ALA A 58 5.89 -10.92 -10.38
C ALA A 58 4.37 -11.14 -10.33
N LEU A 59 3.63 -10.31 -9.59
CA LEU A 59 2.19 -10.39 -9.37
C LEU A 59 1.46 -9.12 -9.86
N ALA A 60 2.13 -8.26 -10.64
CA ALA A 60 1.59 -6.97 -11.08
C ALA A 60 0.37 -7.09 -11.99
N GLY A 61 0.13 -8.26 -12.59
CA GLY A 61 -1.07 -8.55 -13.38
C GLY A 61 -2.32 -8.89 -12.58
N LEU A 62 -2.26 -8.88 -11.23
CA LEU A 62 -3.44 -9.06 -10.39
C LEU A 62 -4.37 -7.84 -10.48
N PRO A 63 -5.69 -8.02 -10.25
CA PRO A 63 -6.66 -6.96 -10.49
C PRO A 63 -6.63 -5.86 -9.42
N MET A 64 -6.19 -6.18 -8.19
CA MET A 64 -6.25 -5.26 -7.05
C MET A 64 -4.98 -5.34 -6.19
N ALA A 65 -4.57 -4.20 -5.63
CA ALA A 65 -3.50 -4.10 -4.65
C ALA A 65 -3.82 -3.08 -3.56
N MET A 66 -3.22 -3.26 -2.38
CA MET A 66 -3.39 -2.37 -1.21
C MET A 66 -2.04 -1.79 -0.78
N THR A 67 -1.96 -0.47 -0.61
CA THR A 67 -0.72 0.23 -0.18
C THR A 67 -0.35 -0.08 1.27
N ALA A 68 0.87 0.27 1.67
CA ALA A 68 1.33 0.17 3.06
C ALA A 68 1.49 1.56 3.69
N HIS A 69 1.08 1.72 4.95
CA HIS A 69 1.41 2.92 5.74
C HIS A 69 2.86 2.87 6.24
N VAL A 70 3.83 2.83 5.32
CA VAL A 70 5.26 2.66 5.61
C VAL A 70 6.06 3.75 4.90
N VAL A 71 6.97 4.39 5.62
CA VAL A 71 7.92 5.36 5.07
C VAL A 71 9.13 4.61 4.51
N TYR A 72 9.46 4.81 3.24
CA TYR A 72 10.66 4.26 2.61
C TYR A 72 11.65 5.40 2.37
N THR A 73 12.61 5.60 3.27
CA THR A 73 13.45 6.81 3.27
C THR A 73 14.33 6.94 2.02
N ALA A 74 14.65 5.81 1.38
CA ALA A 74 15.37 5.77 0.12
C ALA A 74 14.54 6.23 -1.11
N ILE A 75 13.23 6.44 -0.94
CA ILE A 75 12.30 6.85 -2.00
C ILE A 75 11.68 8.19 -1.62
N ASP A 76 10.92 8.20 -0.54
CA ASP A 76 10.26 9.38 0.01
C ASP A 76 10.34 9.35 1.54
N PRO A 77 11.22 10.17 2.15
CA PRO A 77 11.34 10.25 3.60
C PRO A 77 10.24 11.08 4.25
N ALA A 78 9.44 11.83 3.48
CA ALA A 78 8.45 12.76 4.02
C ALA A 78 7.05 12.15 4.18
N ALA A 79 6.72 11.14 3.37
CA ALA A 79 5.39 10.54 3.35
C ALA A 79 5.44 9.00 3.28
N PRO A 80 4.52 8.29 3.97
CA PRO A 80 4.36 6.86 3.78
C PRO A 80 3.83 6.54 2.38
N ALA A 81 4.04 5.31 1.91
CA ALA A 81 3.66 4.88 0.56
C ALA A 81 2.20 5.20 0.20
N THR A 82 1.26 5.05 1.13
CA THR A 82 -0.17 5.37 0.95
C THR A 82 -0.46 6.84 0.60
N THR A 83 0.40 7.78 1.01
CA THR A 83 0.22 9.23 0.74
C THR A 83 1.38 9.82 -0.09
N SER A 84 2.33 9.01 -0.52
CA SER A 84 3.46 9.44 -1.33
C SER A 84 3.18 9.23 -2.81
N ARG A 85 2.95 10.35 -3.53
CA ARG A 85 2.86 10.33 -5.01
C ARG A 85 4.09 9.72 -5.65
N LYS A 86 5.28 9.92 -5.05
CA LYS A 86 6.53 9.38 -5.56
C LYS A 86 6.58 7.86 -5.46
N VAL A 87 6.19 7.30 -4.32
CA VAL A 87 6.12 5.84 -4.16
C VAL A 87 5.06 5.25 -5.10
N VAL A 88 3.88 5.86 -5.19
CA VAL A 88 2.81 5.34 -6.06
C VAL A 88 3.22 5.42 -7.53
N ALA A 89 3.62 6.60 -8.04
CA ALA A 89 3.92 6.78 -9.45
C ALA A 89 5.20 6.07 -9.88
N ASP A 90 6.31 6.26 -9.16
CA ASP A 90 7.61 5.79 -9.61
C ASP A 90 7.80 4.30 -9.30
N ILE A 91 7.29 3.82 -8.16
CA ILE A 91 7.52 2.44 -7.70
C ILE A 91 6.35 1.52 -8.02
N ILE A 92 5.13 1.84 -7.56
CA ILE A 92 3.98 0.93 -7.71
C ILE A 92 3.52 0.87 -9.17
N ARG A 93 3.25 2.03 -9.78
CA ARG A 93 2.84 2.14 -11.18
C ARG A 93 4.02 1.98 -12.15
N GLY A 94 5.20 2.53 -11.79
CA GLY A 94 6.41 2.49 -12.62
C GLY A 94 7.18 1.16 -12.53
N GLU A 95 8.05 1.02 -11.54
CA GLU A 95 9.00 -0.10 -11.46
C GLU A 95 8.36 -1.48 -11.23
N ILE A 96 7.27 -1.54 -10.46
CA ILE A 96 6.48 -2.77 -10.24
C ILE A 96 5.57 -3.02 -11.44
N GLY A 97 5.08 -1.96 -12.09
CA GLY A 97 4.19 -2.06 -13.24
C GLY A 97 2.75 -2.47 -12.90
N PHE A 98 2.28 -2.18 -11.68
CA PHE A 98 0.91 -2.51 -11.28
C PHE A 98 -0.08 -1.46 -11.82
N ASP A 99 -1.00 -1.88 -12.68
CA ASP A 99 -1.99 -0.99 -13.34
C ASP A 99 -3.44 -1.29 -12.93
N GLY A 100 -3.66 -2.25 -12.02
CA GLY A 100 -4.97 -2.57 -11.49
C GLY A 100 -5.50 -1.52 -10.50
N LEU A 101 -6.59 -1.85 -9.81
CA LEU A 101 -7.16 -1.00 -8.77
C LEU A 101 -6.23 -0.94 -7.55
N LEU A 102 -5.79 0.26 -7.19
CA LEU A 102 -4.95 0.51 -6.04
C LEU A 102 -5.79 1.12 -4.91
N MET A 103 -5.92 0.40 -3.81
CA MET A 103 -6.62 0.88 -2.62
C MET A 103 -5.66 1.22 -1.49
N SER A 104 -6.05 2.12 -0.60
CA SER A 104 -5.31 2.37 0.62
C SER A 104 -5.41 1.21 1.61
N ASP A 105 -4.43 1.07 2.49
CA ASP A 105 -4.68 0.44 3.80
C ASP A 105 -5.63 1.33 4.62
N ASP A 106 -6.12 0.82 5.75
CA ASP A 106 -7.14 1.49 6.55
C ASP A 106 -6.73 2.91 6.98
N VAL A 107 -7.46 3.92 6.51
CA VAL A 107 -7.21 5.35 6.77
C VAL A 107 -7.39 5.70 8.25
N SER A 108 -8.13 4.87 8.99
CA SER A 108 -8.37 5.03 10.43
C SER A 108 -7.17 4.64 11.30
N MET A 109 -6.20 3.93 10.73
CA MET A 109 -4.96 3.61 11.44
C MET A 109 -4.26 4.91 11.86
N LYS A 110 -3.77 4.94 13.11
CA LYS A 110 -3.07 6.10 13.69
C LYS A 110 -1.71 6.41 13.06
N ALA A 111 -1.38 5.69 11.99
CA ALA A 111 -0.16 5.86 11.22
C ALA A 111 -0.19 7.14 10.36
N LEU A 112 -1.36 7.61 9.94
CA LEU A 112 -1.45 8.84 9.14
C LEU A 112 -1.69 10.07 10.01
N SER A 113 -1.12 11.20 9.60
CA SER A 113 -1.34 12.51 10.22
C SER A 113 -2.58 13.20 9.64
N GLY A 114 -3.12 14.18 10.37
CA GLY A 114 -4.30 14.96 9.94
C GLY A 114 -5.63 14.29 10.27
N ASP A 115 -6.73 14.95 9.91
CA ASP A 115 -8.09 14.41 10.02
C ASP A 115 -8.44 13.46 8.86
N PHE A 116 -9.62 12.84 8.91
CA PHE A 116 -10.04 11.88 7.89
C PHE A 116 -10.18 12.49 6.49
N GLY A 117 -10.61 13.74 6.36
CA GLY A 117 -10.73 14.42 5.07
C GLY A 117 -9.36 14.74 4.49
N GLU A 118 -8.44 15.25 5.31
CA GLU A 118 -7.06 15.53 4.92
C GLU A 118 -6.33 14.27 4.47
N ARG A 119 -6.46 13.17 5.23
CA ARG A 119 -5.86 11.87 4.87
C ARG A 119 -6.43 11.35 3.56
N THR A 120 -7.74 11.39 3.39
CA THR A 120 -8.44 10.93 2.19
C THR A 120 -7.95 11.72 0.96
N ALA A 121 -7.89 13.04 1.07
CA ALA A 121 -7.38 13.89 0.00
C ALA A 121 -5.91 13.57 -0.34
N ALA A 122 -5.05 13.36 0.67
CA ALA A 122 -3.65 13.00 0.47
C ALA A 122 -3.48 11.63 -0.22
N ILE A 123 -4.32 10.65 0.12
CA ILE A 123 -4.30 9.31 -0.47
C ILE A 123 -4.70 9.36 -1.96
N PHE A 124 -5.77 10.10 -2.30
CA PHE A 124 -6.14 10.31 -3.70
C PHE A 124 -5.07 11.09 -4.46
N ALA A 125 -4.51 12.14 -3.86
CA ALA A 125 -3.43 12.92 -4.47
C ALA A 125 -2.14 12.11 -4.72
N ALA A 126 -1.91 11.06 -3.93
CA ALA A 126 -0.83 10.11 -4.16
C ALA A 126 -1.07 9.22 -5.40
N GLY A 127 -2.34 8.99 -5.77
CA GLY A 127 -2.74 8.20 -6.93
C GLY A 127 -3.36 6.84 -6.59
N CYS A 128 -3.92 6.69 -5.37
CA CYS A 128 -4.81 5.56 -5.07
C CYS A 128 -6.20 5.80 -5.68
N ASP A 129 -6.87 4.72 -6.04
CA ASP A 129 -8.20 4.73 -6.65
C ASP A 129 -9.33 4.63 -5.60
N VAL A 130 -9.03 4.01 -4.44
CA VAL A 130 -10.00 3.79 -3.36
C VAL A 130 -9.35 4.08 -2.01
N VAL A 131 -10.07 4.78 -1.14
CA VAL A 131 -9.73 4.96 0.28
C VAL A 131 -10.53 3.97 1.11
N LEU A 132 -9.86 3.20 1.96
CA LEU A 132 -10.47 2.20 2.82
C LEU A 132 -10.61 2.74 4.24
N HIS A 133 -11.82 2.67 4.82
CA HIS A 133 -12.09 2.91 6.25
C HIS A 133 -12.73 1.66 6.85
N CYS A 134 -12.15 1.11 7.91
CA CYS A 134 -12.56 -0.19 8.47
C CYS A 134 -13.23 -0.13 9.85
N ASN A 135 -13.33 1.05 10.48
CA ASN A 135 -13.84 1.14 11.86
C ASN A 135 -15.37 1.21 11.96
N GLY A 136 -16.10 1.47 10.86
CA GLY A 136 -17.56 1.48 10.84
C GLY A 136 -18.21 2.60 11.68
N VAL A 137 -17.45 3.62 12.05
CA VAL A 137 -17.96 4.81 12.74
C VAL A 137 -18.50 5.79 11.70
N MET A 138 -19.82 6.00 11.70
CA MET A 138 -20.51 6.77 10.65
C MET A 138 -19.98 8.19 10.48
N ASP A 139 -19.67 8.88 11.58
CA ASP A 139 -19.14 10.25 11.52
C ASP A 139 -17.76 10.30 10.83
N GLU A 140 -16.92 9.29 11.07
CA GLU A 140 -15.62 9.17 10.39
C GLU A 140 -15.82 8.84 8.90
N MET A 141 -16.74 7.91 8.59
CA MET A 141 -17.06 7.54 7.21
C MET A 141 -17.59 8.74 6.40
N ALA A 142 -18.39 9.61 7.01
CA ALA A 142 -18.89 10.82 6.37
C ALA A 142 -17.77 11.81 6.00
N ALA A 143 -16.68 11.83 6.76
CA ALA A 143 -15.50 12.65 6.47
C ALA A 143 -14.60 12.05 5.37
N VAL A 144 -14.73 10.74 5.09
CA VAL A 144 -14.01 10.04 4.01
C VAL A 144 -14.78 10.09 2.68
N ALA A 145 -16.11 10.27 2.73
CA ALA A 145 -17.02 10.19 1.59
C ALA A 145 -16.98 11.40 0.64
#